data_AF-A0A1I8EA56-F1
#
_entry.id   AF-A0A1I8EA56-F1
#
_cell.length_a   1.000
_cell.length_b   1.000
_cell.length_c   1.000
_cell.angle_alpha   90.00
_cell.angle_beta   90.00
_cell.angle_gamma   90.00
#
_symmetry.space_group_name_H-M   'P 1'
#
loop_
_entity.id
_entity.type
_entity.pdbx_description
1 polymer ?
#
loop_
_entity_poly.entity_id
_entity_poly.type
_entity_poly.pdbx_seq_one_letter_code
_entity_poly.pdbx_strand_id
1 'polypeptide(L)'
;MSTWTKQIGYPLVSVSQKIDGKNRILRMSQKRFLADGTTDEKNLLWQIPITISVSSEPESIKERVLLKGFQQNVTINDVDPKDWIKLNVGTTGFYRVLYSHDMLHALLPDFATKKIPFLSLLKSSSNEDDYTVWSSLDSGISELSNVLSHYDPVIRSEFNKFIIKILTPVADRLGWEAKPNEDSQIALLRALILGRLGRCDHEETIKTAREKFLEHFTNKTELHPDLRLTIYGMMGRHYGKEGFQQLKEIYETAGFGEIERNCIVAMPQTSDTELLKEVFEYCIQNVMLLNHPELPGKIRSQDIIYLFYGACVNKSGQNFAWKYFKDSTKLLLQKFGGANSSLFQHCFRTSADCHCSSVMIKEVEDFVCSYLGADEARTINRTTQQIIESVHLNEQLLKRNAVVISEYLAAADF
;
A
#
# COMPACT_ATOMS: atom_id res chain seq x y z
N MET A 1 11.84 10.63 -26.73
CA MET A 1 10.47 10.31 -26.23
C MET A 1 9.90 9.01 -26.76
N SER A 2 10.16 8.59 -28.01
CA SER A 2 9.62 7.34 -28.57
C SER A 2 9.86 6.11 -27.69
N THR A 3 11.04 5.99 -27.08
CA THR A 3 11.39 4.89 -26.16
C THR A 3 10.57 4.87 -24.86
N TRP A 4 9.87 5.96 -24.53
CA TRP A 4 9.05 6.06 -23.31
C TRP A 4 7.56 5.91 -23.61
N THR A 5 7.11 6.27 -24.81
CA THR A 5 5.67 6.31 -25.12
C THR A 5 5.17 5.14 -25.97
N LYS A 6 6.07 4.38 -26.62
CA LYS A 6 5.70 3.28 -27.53
C LYS A 6 5.94 1.88 -26.96
N GLN A 7 6.41 1.77 -25.73
CA GLN A 7 6.68 0.49 -25.07
C GLN A 7 6.18 0.51 -23.62
N ILE A 8 5.77 -0.65 -23.13
CA ILE A 8 5.19 -0.80 -21.79
C ILE A 8 6.30 -1.01 -20.76
N GLY A 9 6.11 -0.41 -19.58
CA GLY A 9 7.01 -0.55 -18.43
C GLY A 9 8.05 0.56 -18.36
N TYR A 10 9.02 0.38 -17.47
CA TYR A 10 10.09 1.33 -17.20
C TYR A 10 11.39 0.62 -16.82
N PRO A 11 12.56 1.28 -16.94
CA PRO A 11 13.83 0.63 -16.72
C PRO A 11 14.25 0.58 -15.24
N LEU A 12 14.98 -0.46 -14.90
CA LEU A 12 15.89 -0.55 -13.76
C LEU A 12 17.30 -0.20 -14.26
N VAL A 13 17.90 0.83 -13.67
CA VAL A 13 19.30 1.21 -13.90
C VAL A 13 20.16 0.61 -12.81
N SER A 14 20.98 -0.38 -13.16
CA SER A 14 21.99 -0.92 -12.25
C SER A 14 23.26 -0.09 -12.35
N VAL A 15 23.87 0.26 -11.22
CA VAL A 15 25.11 1.05 -11.16
C VAL A 15 26.12 0.41 -10.21
N SER A 16 27.36 0.32 -10.68
CA SER A 16 28.53 0.01 -9.86
C SER A 16 29.62 1.05 -10.08
N GLN A 17 30.52 1.21 -9.11
CA GLN A 17 31.59 2.19 -9.21
C GLN A 17 32.98 1.55 -9.10
N LYS A 18 33.96 2.17 -9.76
CA LYS A 18 35.39 2.03 -9.46
C LYS A 18 35.93 3.40 -9.04
N ILE A 19 36.65 3.44 -7.93
CA ILE A 19 37.31 4.64 -7.41
C ILE A 19 38.74 4.68 -7.96
N ASP A 20 39.11 5.79 -8.60
CA ASP A 20 40.45 6.02 -9.14
C ASP A 20 40.92 7.43 -8.75
N GLY A 21 41.57 7.54 -7.58
CA GLY A 21 41.86 8.83 -6.96
C GLY A 21 40.59 9.65 -6.73
N LYS A 22 40.52 10.86 -7.31
CA LYS A 22 39.33 11.72 -7.27
C LYS A 22 38.31 11.42 -8.37
N ASN A 23 38.58 10.44 -9.23
CA ASN A 23 37.67 10.04 -10.29
C ASN A 23 36.78 8.89 -9.85
N ARG A 24 35.52 8.95 -10.28
CA ARG A 24 34.52 7.89 -10.09
C ARG A 24 34.09 7.36 -11.43
N ILE A 25 34.50 6.12 -11.72
CA ILE A 25 34.12 5.44 -12.96
C ILE A 25 32.87 4.62 -12.66
N LEU A 26 31.72 5.13 -13.08
CA LEU A 26 30.43 4.47 -12.96
C LEU A 26 30.18 3.57 -14.15
N ARG A 27 29.93 2.29 -13.91
CA ARG A 27 29.39 1.36 -14.89
C ARG A 27 27.88 1.28 -14.68
N MET A 28 27.12 1.81 -15.61
CA MET A 28 25.66 1.77 -15.59
C MET A 28 25.15 0.79 -16.64
N SER A 29 24.13 0.01 -16.29
CA SER A 29 23.37 -0.79 -17.24
C SER A 29 21.87 -0.64 -17.01
N GLN A 30 21.08 -0.93 -18.04
CA GLN A 30 19.63 -0.90 -17.97
C GLN A 30 19.01 -2.21 -18.41
N LYS A 31 17.89 -2.54 -17.79
CA LYS A 31 16.94 -3.56 -18.23
C LYS A 31 15.54 -3.13 -17.84
N ARG A 32 14.50 -3.72 -18.42
CA ARG A 32 13.13 -3.51 -17.93
C ARG A 32 13.01 -3.96 -16.47
N PHE A 33 12.36 -3.16 -15.64
CA PHE A 33 12.01 -3.55 -14.27
C PHE A 33 10.78 -4.45 -14.29
N LEU A 34 10.88 -5.62 -13.64
CA LEU A 34 9.78 -6.54 -13.37
C LEU A 34 9.76 -6.79 -11.86
N ALA A 35 8.58 -6.66 -11.23
CA ALA A 35 8.44 -6.67 -9.77
C ALA A 35 8.72 -8.05 -9.15
N ASP A 36 8.45 -9.12 -9.90
CA ASP A 36 8.81 -10.50 -9.57
C ASP A 36 10.32 -10.78 -9.72
N GLY A 37 11.14 -9.81 -10.16
CA GLY A 37 12.57 -9.98 -10.36
C GLY A 37 12.97 -10.86 -11.55
N THR A 38 12.04 -11.28 -12.40
CA THR A 38 12.36 -12.02 -13.62
C THR A 38 13.03 -11.12 -14.66
N THR A 39 13.46 -11.71 -15.78
CA THR A 39 14.12 -11.00 -16.87
C THR A 39 13.18 -10.82 -18.05
N ASP A 40 13.16 -9.62 -18.62
CA ASP A 40 12.40 -9.31 -19.82
C ASP A 40 13.12 -9.86 -21.06
N GLU A 41 12.54 -10.88 -21.69
CA GLU A 41 13.08 -11.47 -22.93
C GLU A 41 13.06 -10.49 -24.12
N LYS A 42 12.20 -9.47 -24.06
CA LYS A 42 12.05 -8.47 -25.12
C LYS A 42 13.23 -7.49 -25.21
N ASN A 43 14.11 -7.48 -24.20
CA ASN A 43 15.30 -6.63 -24.14
C ASN A 43 15.00 -5.17 -24.51
N LEU A 44 13.96 -4.60 -23.89
CA LEU A 44 13.55 -3.23 -24.17
C LEU A 44 14.64 -2.22 -23.74
N LEU A 45 14.81 -1.18 -24.55
CA LEU A 45 15.83 -0.13 -24.35
C LEU A 45 15.17 1.24 -24.19
N TRP A 46 15.66 2.03 -23.25
CA TRP A 46 15.25 3.41 -23.02
C TRP A 46 16.41 4.38 -23.21
N GLN A 47 16.11 5.59 -23.68
CA GLN A 47 17.04 6.72 -23.56
C GLN A 47 16.76 7.41 -22.22
N ILE A 48 17.65 7.20 -21.24
CA ILE A 48 17.40 7.57 -19.84
C ILE A 48 18.25 8.79 -19.46
N PRO A 49 17.66 9.96 -19.18
CA PRO A 49 18.37 11.08 -18.59
C PRO A 49 18.63 10.77 -17.11
N ILE A 50 19.91 10.67 -16.75
CA ILE A 50 20.39 10.37 -15.40
C ILE A 50 20.99 11.64 -14.80
N THR A 51 20.48 12.04 -13.65
CA THR A 51 21.09 13.06 -12.77
C THR A 51 21.86 12.37 -11.66
N ILE A 52 22.98 12.98 -11.24
CA ILE A 52 23.87 12.42 -10.22
C ILE A 52 24.23 13.48 -9.20
N SER A 53 24.15 13.16 -7.90
CA SER A 53 24.68 13.96 -6.80
C SER A 53 25.67 13.16 -5.96
N VAL A 54 26.43 13.89 -5.13
CA VAL A 54 27.43 13.34 -4.20
C VAL A 54 27.13 13.84 -2.79
N SER A 55 27.60 13.12 -1.77
CA SER A 55 27.32 13.47 -0.36
C SER A 55 27.76 14.87 0.08
N SER A 56 28.81 15.42 -0.53
CA SER A 56 29.29 16.77 -0.25
C SER A 56 28.32 17.86 -0.71
N GLU A 57 27.49 17.57 -1.72
CA GLU A 57 26.48 18.47 -2.28
C GLU A 57 25.21 17.67 -2.66
N PRO A 58 24.49 17.12 -1.68
CA PRO A 58 23.49 16.06 -1.90
C PRO A 58 22.28 16.53 -2.73
N GLU A 59 21.92 17.80 -2.60
CA GLU A 59 20.79 18.44 -3.32
C GLU A 59 21.19 19.00 -4.69
N SER A 60 22.49 19.13 -4.97
CA SER A 60 23.00 19.68 -6.23
C SER A 60 23.23 18.57 -7.26
N ILE A 61 22.90 18.86 -8.51
CA ILE A 61 23.25 17.96 -9.62
C ILE A 61 24.72 18.19 -9.98
N LYS A 62 25.57 17.22 -9.61
CA LYS A 62 27.00 17.19 -9.96
C LYS A 62 27.20 16.89 -11.44
N GLU A 63 26.43 15.97 -12.00
CA GLU A 63 26.60 15.50 -13.39
C GLU A 63 25.26 15.12 -14.05
N ARG A 64 25.17 15.29 -15.38
CA ARG A 64 24.02 14.85 -16.18
C ARG A 64 24.47 13.93 -17.31
N VAL A 65 23.91 12.73 -17.36
CA VAL A 65 24.26 11.70 -18.34
C VAL A 65 23.01 11.29 -19.11
N LEU A 66 23.14 11.06 -20.41
CA LEU A 66 22.12 10.34 -21.17
C LEU A 66 22.59 8.91 -21.42
N LEU A 67 21.98 7.93 -20.73
CA LEU A 67 22.23 6.51 -20.95
C LEU A 67 21.47 6.07 -22.21
N LYS A 68 22.21 5.87 -23.31
CA LYS A 68 21.63 5.55 -24.63
C LYS A 68 21.62 4.06 -24.96
N GLY A 69 22.57 3.30 -24.42
CA GLY A 69 22.72 1.86 -24.65
C GLY A 69 22.32 1.02 -23.44
N PHE A 70 22.39 -0.31 -23.60
CA PHE A 70 22.18 -1.26 -22.51
C PHE A 70 23.21 -1.13 -21.39
N GLN A 71 24.41 -0.65 -21.73
CA GLN A 71 25.47 -0.37 -20.77
C GLN A 71 26.26 0.84 -21.23
N GLN A 72 26.73 1.65 -20.27
CA GLN A 72 27.61 2.78 -20.51
C GLN A 72 28.49 3.02 -19.29
N ASN A 73 29.76 3.34 -19.53
CA ASN A 73 30.66 3.81 -18.49
C ASN A 73 30.70 5.34 -18.51
N VAL A 74 30.70 5.96 -17.34
CA VAL A 74 30.83 7.41 -17.17
C VAL A 74 31.83 7.70 -16.07
N THR A 75 32.74 8.64 -16.33
CA THR A 75 33.68 9.13 -15.33
C THR A 75 33.15 10.44 -14.77
N ILE A 76 33.00 10.52 -13.45
CA ILE A 76 32.74 11.77 -12.72
C ILE A 76 34.04 12.19 -12.05
N ASN A 77 34.48 13.41 -12.35
CA ASN A 77 35.70 13.98 -11.79
C ASN A 77 35.41 14.70 -10.47
N ASP A 78 36.46 14.93 -9.68
CA ASP A 78 36.40 15.74 -8.46
C ASP A 78 35.36 15.25 -7.44
N VAL A 79 35.40 13.94 -7.14
CA VAL A 79 34.60 13.29 -6.09
C VAL A 79 35.55 12.72 -5.04
N ASP A 80 35.46 13.22 -3.80
CA ASP A 80 36.27 12.71 -2.69
C ASP A 80 36.03 11.20 -2.50
N PRO A 81 37.05 10.33 -2.35
CA PRO A 81 36.89 8.87 -2.12
C PRO A 81 35.86 8.44 -1.07
N LYS A 82 35.57 9.29 -0.08
CA LYS A 82 34.57 9.02 0.96
C LYS A 82 33.15 9.37 0.56
N ASP A 83 32.98 10.17 -0.49
CA ASP A 83 31.67 10.60 -0.92
C ASP A 83 30.85 9.47 -1.53
N TRP A 84 29.59 9.35 -1.11
CA TRP A 84 28.62 8.48 -1.75
C TRP A 84 28.10 9.12 -3.05
N ILE A 85 27.56 8.29 -3.95
CA ILE A 85 26.95 8.72 -5.21
C ILE A 85 25.48 8.33 -5.21
N LYS A 86 24.59 9.29 -5.48
CA LYS A 86 23.16 9.06 -5.67
C LYS A 86 22.75 9.42 -7.09
N LEU A 87 22.13 8.48 -7.78
CA LEU A 87 21.46 8.71 -9.06
C LEU A 87 20.01 9.13 -8.85
N ASN A 88 19.44 9.79 -9.85
CA ASN A 88 18.06 10.26 -9.88
C ASN A 88 17.77 11.26 -8.74
N VAL A 89 18.50 12.37 -8.75
CA VAL A 89 18.33 13.48 -7.79
C VAL A 89 16.88 13.95 -7.82
N GLY A 90 16.26 14.07 -6.63
CA GLY A 90 14.84 14.40 -6.47
C GLY A 90 13.84 13.36 -6.99
N THR A 91 14.29 12.17 -7.42
CA THR A 91 13.42 11.10 -7.97
C THR A 91 12.58 11.56 -9.18
N THR A 92 13.11 12.50 -9.96
CA THR A 92 12.39 13.11 -11.10
C THR A 92 12.34 12.23 -12.35
N GLY A 93 13.29 11.30 -12.51
CA GLY A 93 13.34 10.36 -13.61
C GLY A 93 12.45 9.15 -13.40
N PHE A 94 11.71 8.73 -14.44
CA PHE A 94 10.81 7.58 -14.41
C PHE A 94 11.57 6.23 -14.55
N TYR A 95 12.45 5.94 -13.60
CA TYR A 95 13.23 4.71 -13.54
C TYR A 95 13.63 4.37 -12.10
N ARG A 96 13.90 3.09 -11.85
CA ARG A 96 14.46 2.63 -10.56
C ARG A 96 15.97 2.52 -10.65
N VAL A 97 16.67 2.67 -9.52
CA VAL A 97 18.12 2.50 -9.43
C VAL A 97 18.46 1.31 -8.55
N LEU A 98 19.33 0.42 -9.02
CA LEU A 98 19.93 -0.65 -8.25
C LEU A 98 21.43 -0.38 -8.06
N TYR A 99 21.82 -0.05 -6.85
CA TYR A 99 23.23 0.18 -6.49
C TYR A 99 23.95 -1.14 -6.23
N SER A 100 25.24 -1.23 -6.57
CA SER A 100 26.09 -2.31 -6.10
C SER A 100 26.19 -2.28 -4.57
N HIS A 101 26.53 -3.42 -3.96
CA HIS A 101 26.58 -3.55 -2.50
C HIS A 101 27.43 -2.45 -1.84
N ASP A 102 28.63 -2.18 -2.34
CA ASP A 102 29.51 -1.15 -1.77
C ASP A 102 28.95 0.27 -1.91
N MET A 103 28.27 0.58 -3.02
CA MET A 103 27.63 1.88 -3.22
C MET A 103 26.42 2.04 -2.30
N LEU A 104 25.62 0.98 -2.17
CA LEU A 104 24.50 0.96 -1.24
C LEU A 104 25.01 1.12 0.20
N HIS A 105 26.12 0.48 0.56
CA HIS A 105 26.75 0.63 1.87
C HIS A 105 27.28 2.04 2.10
N ALA A 106 27.82 2.70 1.09
CA ALA A 106 28.23 4.10 1.22
C ALA A 106 27.03 5.05 1.41
N LEU A 107 25.92 4.80 0.71
CA LEU A 107 24.67 5.56 0.84
C LEU A 107 23.95 5.31 2.18
N LEU A 108 24.00 4.05 2.62
CA LEU A 108 23.15 3.48 3.65
C LEU A 108 24.00 2.52 4.53
N PRO A 109 25.02 3.04 5.25
CA PRO A 109 25.99 2.23 5.99
C PRO A 109 25.36 1.34 7.05
N ASP A 110 24.29 1.81 7.70
CA ASP A 110 23.58 1.05 8.73
C ASP A 110 22.68 -0.08 8.17
N PHE A 111 22.56 -0.20 6.84
CA PHE A 111 21.53 -1.00 6.17
C PHE A 111 22.05 -2.04 5.19
N ALA A 112 23.11 -1.72 4.44
CA ALA A 112 23.47 -2.50 3.25
C ALA A 112 23.97 -3.91 3.57
N THR A 113 24.50 -4.16 4.77
CA THR A 113 25.00 -5.48 5.21
C THR A 113 23.93 -6.38 5.84
N LYS A 114 22.72 -5.86 6.12
CA LYS A 114 21.71 -6.60 6.87
C LYS A 114 20.85 -7.47 5.94
N LYS A 115 20.51 -8.68 6.41
CA LYS A 115 19.75 -9.71 5.68
C LYS A 115 18.46 -9.19 5.01
N ILE A 116 17.78 -8.22 5.65
CA ILE A 116 16.63 -7.52 5.07
C ILE A 116 16.85 -6.00 5.18
N PRO A 117 17.24 -5.32 4.09
CA PRO A 117 17.47 -3.88 4.09
C PRO A 117 16.24 -3.07 4.51
N PHE A 118 15.05 -3.48 4.08
CA PHE A 118 13.80 -2.76 4.38
C PHE A 118 13.46 -2.73 5.87
N LEU A 119 13.47 -3.88 6.57
CA LEU A 119 13.20 -3.90 8.02
C LEU A 119 14.27 -3.15 8.81
N SER A 120 15.51 -3.20 8.33
CA SER A 120 16.61 -2.46 8.94
C SER A 120 16.42 -0.95 8.77
N LEU A 121 15.97 -0.51 7.59
CA LEU A 121 15.59 0.87 7.32
C LEU A 121 14.47 1.32 8.25
N LEU A 122 13.37 0.56 8.32
CA LEU A 122 12.26 0.83 9.25
C LEU A 122 12.75 1.04 10.69
N LYS A 123 13.59 0.13 11.21
CA LYS A 123 14.09 0.21 12.58
C LYS A 123 14.88 1.50 12.86
N SER A 124 15.61 2.01 11.87
CA SER A 124 16.40 3.23 12.02
C SER A 124 15.62 4.53 11.82
N SER A 125 14.48 4.47 11.12
CA SER A 125 13.69 5.64 10.79
C SER A 125 12.91 6.18 11.99
N SER A 126 13.11 5.69 13.21
CA SER A 126 12.38 6.13 14.41
C SER A 126 12.52 7.62 14.74
N ASN A 127 13.51 8.30 14.16
CA ASN A 127 13.71 9.75 14.27
C ASN A 127 13.28 10.55 13.02
N GLU A 128 12.74 9.88 12.00
CA GLU A 128 12.20 10.51 10.79
C GLU A 128 10.91 11.28 11.12
N ASP A 129 10.75 12.45 10.51
CA ASP A 129 9.61 13.36 10.67
C ASP A 129 8.97 13.79 9.34
N ASP A 130 9.51 13.35 8.19
CA ASP A 130 8.92 13.60 6.88
C ASP A 130 7.77 12.62 6.56
N TYR A 131 6.60 13.19 6.25
CA TYR A 131 5.40 12.43 5.88
C TYR A 131 5.60 11.56 4.64
N THR A 132 6.31 12.06 3.62
CA THR A 132 6.53 11.36 2.34
C THR A 132 7.41 10.13 2.54
N VAL A 133 8.43 10.24 3.38
CA VAL A 133 9.27 9.10 3.78
C VAL A 133 8.43 8.05 4.50
N TRP A 134 7.69 8.45 5.53
CA TRP A 134 6.84 7.51 6.28
C TRP A 134 5.73 6.89 5.44
N SER A 135 5.11 7.63 4.52
CA SER A 135 4.08 7.10 3.60
C SER A 135 4.67 6.02 2.67
N SER A 136 5.92 6.21 2.23
CA SER A 136 6.63 5.20 1.43
C SER A 136 6.96 3.95 2.25
N LEU A 137 7.39 4.13 3.51
CA LEU A 137 7.64 3.03 4.45
C LEU A 137 6.34 2.27 4.79
N ASP A 138 5.25 2.98 5.06
CA ASP A 138 3.93 2.42 5.37
C ASP A 138 3.37 1.58 4.23
N SER A 139 3.64 1.98 2.97
CA SER A 139 3.27 1.19 1.79
C SER A 139 3.97 -0.18 1.81
N GLY A 140 5.28 -0.22 2.09
CA GLY A 140 6.01 -1.48 2.25
C GLY A 140 5.56 -2.29 3.47
N ILE A 141 5.24 -1.63 4.60
CA ILE A 141 4.64 -2.30 5.76
C ILE A 141 3.30 -2.94 5.38
N SER A 142 2.48 -2.27 4.58
CA SER A 142 1.17 -2.77 4.12
C SER A 142 1.32 -4.01 3.24
N GLU A 143 2.24 -3.99 2.28
CA GLU A 143 2.52 -5.15 1.41
C GLU A 143 2.97 -6.37 2.21
N LEU A 144 3.93 -6.19 3.13
CA LEU A 144 4.39 -7.27 4.02
C LEU A 144 3.29 -7.73 4.97
N SER A 145 2.51 -6.81 5.53
CA SER A 145 1.38 -7.12 6.42
C SER A 145 0.34 -7.97 5.70
N ASN A 146 0.01 -7.63 4.46
CA ASN A 146 -0.93 -8.37 3.65
C ASN A 146 -0.46 -9.81 3.46
N VAL A 147 0.74 -10.02 2.93
CA VAL A 147 1.23 -11.38 2.65
C VAL A 147 1.42 -12.21 3.91
N LEU A 148 1.93 -11.62 5.01
CA LEU A 148 2.12 -12.34 6.28
C LEU A 148 0.80 -12.78 6.91
N SER A 149 -0.32 -12.09 6.64
CA SER A 149 -1.65 -12.54 7.09
C SER A 149 -2.06 -13.89 6.46
N HIS A 150 -1.47 -14.27 5.33
CA HIS A 150 -1.70 -15.54 4.63
C HIS A 150 -0.73 -16.65 5.05
N TYR A 151 0.23 -16.38 5.94
CA TYR A 151 1.30 -17.31 6.28
C TYR A 151 1.15 -17.96 7.67
N ASP A 152 1.54 -17.24 8.72
CA ASP A 152 1.54 -17.72 10.09
C ASP A 152 1.08 -16.58 11.02
N PRO A 153 -0.03 -16.76 11.77
CA PRO A 153 -0.51 -15.78 12.74
C PRO A 153 0.54 -15.35 13.77
N VAL A 154 1.44 -16.25 14.18
CA VAL A 154 2.50 -15.95 15.16
C VAL A 154 3.49 -14.97 14.55
N ILE A 155 4.00 -15.24 13.35
CA ILE A 155 4.95 -14.35 12.66
C ILE A 155 4.30 -13.01 12.33
N ARG A 156 3.01 -13.02 11.97
CA ARG A 156 2.23 -11.79 11.77
C ARG A 156 2.16 -10.94 13.06
N SER A 157 1.96 -11.58 14.20
CA SER A 157 1.94 -10.92 15.51
C SER A 157 3.31 -10.35 15.89
N GLU A 158 4.39 -11.12 15.72
CA GLU A 158 5.75 -10.64 15.96
C GLU A 158 6.12 -9.46 15.05
N PHE A 159 5.69 -9.50 13.79
CA PHE A 159 5.85 -8.35 12.88
C PHE A 159 5.07 -7.13 13.37
N ASN A 160 3.84 -7.29 13.85
CA ASN A 160 3.08 -6.18 14.45
C ASN A 160 3.80 -5.59 15.67
N LYS A 161 4.32 -6.42 16.59
CA LYS A 161 5.10 -5.95 17.75
C LYS A 161 6.34 -5.16 17.34
N PHE A 162 7.06 -5.63 16.33
CA PHE A 162 8.20 -4.92 15.76
C PHE A 162 7.81 -3.53 15.25
N ILE A 163 6.73 -3.42 14.48
CA ILE A 163 6.24 -2.14 13.98
C ILE A 163 5.78 -1.22 15.12
N ILE A 164 5.06 -1.74 16.12
CA ILE A 164 4.65 -0.98 17.31
C ILE A 164 5.86 -0.38 18.01
N LYS A 165 6.91 -1.18 18.25
CA LYS A 165 8.12 -0.72 18.94
C LYS A 165 8.80 0.45 18.22
N ILE A 166 8.77 0.46 16.88
CA ILE A 166 9.36 1.54 16.08
C ILE A 166 8.47 2.78 16.10
N LEU A 167 7.15 2.61 15.97
CA LEU A 167 6.22 3.70 15.75
C LEU A 167 5.72 4.36 17.04
N THR A 168 5.77 3.68 18.18
CA THR A 168 5.31 4.25 19.47
C THR A 168 6.07 5.52 19.82
N PRO A 169 7.43 5.57 19.79
CA PRO A 169 8.16 6.80 20.05
C PRO A 169 7.85 7.94 19.06
N VAL A 170 7.49 7.59 17.82
CA VAL A 170 7.09 8.58 16.81
C VAL A 170 5.71 9.15 17.16
N ALA A 171 4.75 8.29 17.50
CA ALA A 171 3.42 8.68 17.95
C ALA A 171 3.46 9.55 19.21
N ASP A 172 4.31 9.20 20.19
CA ASP A 172 4.47 9.95 21.44
C ASP A 172 4.96 11.38 21.18
N ARG A 173 5.90 11.56 20.23
CA ARG A 173 6.37 12.89 19.83
C ARG A 173 5.28 13.70 19.12
N LEU A 174 4.50 13.05 18.26
CA LEU A 174 3.45 13.72 17.46
C LEU A 174 2.22 14.09 18.30
N GLY A 175 1.86 13.24 19.27
CA GLY A 175 0.65 13.36 20.07
C GLY A 175 -0.63 13.25 19.24
N TRP A 176 -1.78 13.44 19.89
CA TRP A 176 -3.09 13.45 19.21
C TRP A 176 -3.59 14.84 18.84
N GLU A 177 -3.04 15.87 19.48
CA GLU A 177 -3.47 17.26 19.30
C GLU A 177 -2.50 18.03 18.41
N ALA A 178 -3.04 18.96 17.62
CA ALA A 178 -2.24 19.88 16.83
C ALA A 178 -1.47 20.84 17.76
N LYS A 179 -0.19 21.03 17.48
CA LYS A 179 0.64 22.01 18.20
C LYS A 179 0.50 23.41 17.59
N PRO A 180 0.75 24.49 18.36
CA PRO A 180 0.76 25.84 17.80
C PRO A 180 1.77 25.97 16.65
N ASN A 181 1.35 26.55 15.53
CA ASN A 181 2.15 26.73 14.30
C ASN A 181 2.66 25.41 13.70
N GLU A 182 1.95 24.31 13.91
CA GLU A 182 2.28 23.03 13.31
C GLU A 182 2.10 23.03 11.78
N ASP A 183 3.06 22.46 11.07
CA ASP A 183 2.97 22.28 9.62
C ASP A 183 1.93 21.22 9.24
N SER A 184 1.26 21.42 8.11
CA SER A 184 0.23 20.51 7.60
C SER A 184 0.72 19.08 7.39
N GLN A 185 2.01 18.86 7.08
CA GLN A 185 2.55 17.50 6.92
C GLN A 185 2.63 16.75 8.26
N ILE A 186 2.77 17.45 9.38
CA ILE A 186 2.77 16.83 10.71
C ILE A 186 1.39 16.27 11.05
N ALA A 187 0.31 16.94 10.64
CA ALA A 187 -1.05 16.42 10.80
C ALA A 187 -1.29 15.15 9.98
N LEU A 188 -0.80 15.12 8.74
CA LEU A 188 -0.84 13.94 7.88
C LEU A 188 0.01 12.79 8.46
N LEU A 189 1.22 13.09 8.93
CA LEU A 189 2.10 12.11 9.55
C LEU A 189 1.47 11.53 10.82
N ARG A 190 0.89 12.36 11.68
CA ARG A 190 0.16 11.91 12.87
C ARG A 190 -0.94 10.91 12.51
N ALA A 191 -1.79 11.25 11.54
CA ALA A 191 -2.86 10.38 11.10
C ALA A 191 -2.35 9.05 10.53
N LEU A 192 -1.26 9.08 9.78
CA LEU A 192 -0.60 7.90 9.21
C LEU A 192 -0.06 6.98 10.31
N ILE A 193 0.77 7.51 11.23
CA ILE A 193 1.42 6.74 12.29
C ILE A 193 0.39 6.13 13.26
N LEU A 194 -0.55 6.93 13.75
CA LEU A 194 -1.61 6.44 14.64
C LEU A 194 -2.50 5.40 13.92
N GLY A 195 -2.78 5.63 12.64
CA GLY A 195 -3.50 4.69 11.80
C GLY A 195 -2.77 3.36 11.62
N ARG A 196 -1.43 3.37 11.49
CA ARG A 196 -0.64 2.14 11.44
C ARG A 196 -0.63 1.41 12.78
N LEU A 197 -0.43 2.13 13.89
CA LEU A 197 -0.48 1.55 15.24
C LEU A 197 -1.82 0.84 15.50
N GLY A 198 -2.95 1.45 15.15
CA GLY A 198 -4.26 0.79 15.28
C GLY A 198 -4.49 -0.40 14.34
N ARG A 199 -3.73 -0.51 13.22
CA ARG A 199 -3.72 -1.69 12.32
C ARG A 199 -2.78 -2.80 12.80
N CYS A 200 -1.88 -2.47 13.73
CA CYS A 200 -1.00 -3.42 14.40
C CYS A 200 -1.53 -3.86 15.76
N ASP A 201 -2.76 -3.47 16.12
CA ASP A 201 -3.44 -3.83 17.37
C ASP A 201 -2.80 -3.21 18.62
N HIS A 202 -2.24 -1.99 18.50
CA HIS A 202 -1.71 -1.25 19.65
C HIS A 202 -2.82 -0.77 20.59
N GLU A 203 -2.94 -1.41 21.76
CA GLU A 203 -4.06 -1.22 22.70
C GLU A 203 -4.24 0.23 23.16
N GLU A 204 -3.16 0.92 23.53
CA GLU A 204 -3.22 2.30 24.04
C GLU A 204 -3.72 3.29 22.97
N THR A 205 -3.26 3.12 21.73
CA THR A 205 -3.74 3.91 20.59
C THR A 205 -5.22 3.67 20.33
N ILE A 206 -5.68 2.41 20.38
CA ILE A 206 -7.08 2.05 20.16
C ILE A 206 -7.97 2.63 21.27
N LYS A 207 -7.53 2.52 22.52
CA LYS A 207 -8.23 3.09 23.68
C LYS A 207 -8.37 4.61 23.55
N THR A 208 -7.29 5.31 23.23
CA THR A 208 -7.31 6.77 23.07
C THR A 208 -8.20 7.19 21.88
N ALA A 209 -8.16 6.44 20.77
CA ALA A 209 -9.05 6.67 19.64
C ALA A 209 -10.52 6.52 20.03
N ARG A 210 -10.84 5.53 20.88
CA ARG A 210 -12.20 5.31 21.38
C ARG A 210 -12.69 6.46 22.26
N GLU A 211 -11.86 6.93 23.17
CA GLU A 211 -12.18 8.07 24.03
C GLU A 211 -12.52 9.30 23.17
N LYS A 212 -11.66 9.63 22.20
CA LYS A 212 -11.89 10.74 21.26
C LYS A 212 -13.11 10.54 20.37
N PHE A 213 -13.34 9.32 19.90
CA PHE A 213 -14.55 8.98 19.14
C PHE A 213 -15.80 9.22 19.97
N LEU A 214 -15.82 8.80 21.24
CA LEU A 214 -16.98 8.97 22.12
C LEU A 214 -17.25 10.43 22.47
N GLU A 215 -16.22 11.23 22.69
CA GLU A 215 -16.34 12.68 22.83
C GLU A 215 -16.94 13.32 21.58
N HIS A 216 -16.44 12.94 20.40
CA HIS A 216 -16.99 13.40 19.13
C HIS A 216 -18.44 12.97 18.90
N PHE A 217 -18.75 11.71 19.16
CA PHE A 217 -20.06 11.12 18.92
C PHE A 217 -21.12 11.70 19.86
N THR A 218 -20.80 11.78 21.15
CA THR A 218 -21.74 12.16 22.22
C THR A 218 -21.77 13.66 22.45
N ASN A 219 -20.59 14.28 22.63
CA ASN A 219 -20.47 15.69 23.01
C ASN A 219 -20.30 16.62 21.81
N LYS A 220 -20.26 16.06 20.60
CA LYS A 220 -20.05 16.80 19.34
C LYS A 220 -18.72 17.57 19.31
N THR A 221 -17.74 17.11 20.08
CA THR A 221 -16.36 17.61 20.01
C THR A 221 -15.83 17.43 18.59
N GLU A 222 -15.22 18.46 18.03
CA GLU A 222 -14.67 18.38 16.67
C GLU A 222 -13.45 17.46 16.63
N LEU A 223 -13.44 16.54 15.65
CA LEU A 223 -12.23 15.76 15.33
C LEU A 223 -11.50 16.46 14.20
N HIS A 224 -10.18 16.57 14.33
CA HIS A 224 -9.34 17.02 13.24
C HIS A 224 -9.63 16.19 11.97
N PRO A 225 -9.84 16.82 10.79
CA PRO A 225 -10.21 16.11 9.57
C PRO A 225 -9.30 14.94 9.22
N ASP A 226 -7.97 15.13 9.33
CA ASP A 226 -6.98 14.09 9.03
C ASP A 226 -7.06 12.87 9.96
N LEU A 227 -7.54 13.04 11.20
CA LEU A 227 -7.67 11.94 12.17
C LEU A 227 -8.99 11.17 12.02
N ARG A 228 -9.98 11.74 11.33
CA ARG A 228 -11.35 11.20 11.32
C ARG A 228 -11.40 9.78 10.79
N LEU A 229 -10.81 9.52 9.62
CA LEU A 229 -10.78 8.18 9.04
C LEU A 229 -10.01 7.20 9.92
N THR A 230 -8.90 7.63 10.50
CA THR A 230 -8.07 6.82 11.40
C THR A 230 -8.88 6.37 12.62
N ILE A 231 -9.59 7.30 13.27
CA ILE A 231 -10.41 7.00 14.44
C ILE A 231 -11.63 6.15 14.06
N TYR A 232 -12.36 6.52 13.00
CA TYR A 232 -13.53 5.77 12.55
C TYR A 232 -13.16 4.34 12.17
N GLY A 233 -12.05 4.15 11.46
CA GLY A 233 -11.54 2.83 11.09
C GLY A 233 -11.24 1.94 12.30
N MET A 234 -10.73 2.50 13.40
CA MET A 234 -10.57 1.74 14.65
C MET A 234 -11.90 1.33 15.27
N MET A 235 -12.95 2.15 15.15
CA MET A 235 -14.29 1.78 15.63
C MET A 235 -14.86 0.60 14.86
N GLY A 236 -14.80 0.65 13.53
CA GLY A 236 -15.28 -0.44 12.68
C GLY A 236 -14.47 -1.74 12.81
N ARG A 237 -13.16 -1.64 13.11
CA ARG A 237 -12.29 -2.80 13.27
C ARG A 237 -12.43 -3.48 14.64
N HIS A 238 -12.48 -2.69 15.71
CA HIS A 238 -12.26 -3.19 17.08
C HIS A 238 -13.49 -3.18 17.99
N TYR A 239 -14.56 -2.46 17.62
CA TYR A 239 -15.75 -2.30 18.48
C TYR A 239 -16.99 -3.03 17.95
N GLY A 240 -16.81 -3.93 16.97
CA GLY A 240 -17.85 -4.84 16.49
C GLY A 240 -19.17 -4.13 16.15
N LYS A 241 -20.29 -4.72 16.61
CA LYS A 241 -21.63 -4.22 16.32
C LYS A 241 -21.89 -2.82 16.91
N GLU A 242 -21.32 -2.50 18.06
CA GLU A 242 -21.43 -1.16 18.66
C GLU A 242 -20.78 -0.10 17.75
N GLY A 243 -19.54 -0.35 17.32
CA GLY A 243 -18.82 0.53 16.39
C GLY A 243 -19.58 0.72 15.08
N PHE A 244 -20.16 -0.36 14.53
CA PHE A 244 -21.00 -0.27 13.33
C PHE A 244 -22.22 0.63 13.54
N GLN A 245 -22.99 0.46 14.61
CA GLN A 245 -24.19 1.28 14.84
C GLN A 245 -23.84 2.77 15.02
N GLN A 246 -22.75 3.09 15.71
CA GLN A 246 -22.32 4.47 15.92
C GLN A 246 -21.85 5.12 14.61
N LEU A 247 -21.07 4.40 13.79
CA LEU A 247 -20.65 4.89 12.47
C LEU A 247 -21.82 5.06 11.50
N LYS A 248 -22.79 4.14 11.57
CA LYS A 248 -24.03 4.22 10.82
C LYS A 248 -24.86 5.46 11.21
N GLU A 249 -24.97 5.77 12.50
CA GLU A 249 -25.67 6.98 12.95
C GLU A 249 -24.98 8.25 12.45
N ILE A 250 -23.64 8.31 12.49
CA ILE A 250 -22.89 9.43 11.90
C ILE A 250 -23.17 9.52 10.40
N TYR A 251 -23.13 8.40 9.67
CA TYR A 251 -23.42 8.37 8.23
C TYR A 251 -24.81 8.94 7.91
N GLU A 252 -25.83 8.55 8.68
CA GLU A 252 -27.22 8.97 8.44
C GLU A 252 -27.49 10.44 8.84
N THR A 253 -26.63 11.05 9.66
CA THR A 253 -26.84 12.40 10.22
C THR A 253 -25.84 13.45 9.73
N ALA A 254 -24.70 13.06 9.17
CA ALA A 254 -23.60 13.98 8.84
C ALA A 254 -23.96 15.04 7.79
N GLY A 255 -24.70 14.67 6.74
CA GLY A 255 -25.06 15.57 5.64
C GLY A 255 -23.85 16.11 4.84
N PHE A 256 -22.67 15.50 4.99
CA PHE A 256 -21.43 15.92 4.33
C PHE A 256 -20.69 14.72 3.74
N GLY A 257 -20.49 14.74 2.42
CA GLY A 257 -20.01 13.58 1.65
C GLY A 257 -18.63 13.05 2.08
N GLU A 258 -17.75 13.91 2.61
CA GLU A 258 -16.44 13.47 3.14
C GLU A 258 -16.59 12.62 4.41
N ILE A 259 -17.47 13.04 5.34
CA ILE A 259 -17.73 12.31 6.58
C ILE A 259 -18.46 11.00 6.26
N GLU A 260 -19.45 11.06 5.37
CA GLU A 260 -20.16 9.88 4.87
C GLU A 260 -19.18 8.84 4.29
N ARG A 261 -18.24 9.26 3.44
CA ARG A 261 -17.22 8.38 2.87
C ARG A 261 -16.32 7.75 3.94
N ASN A 262 -15.92 8.53 4.95
CA ASN A 262 -15.13 8.00 6.06
C ASN A 262 -15.89 6.89 6.81
N CYS A 263 -17.20 7.04 7.03
CA CYS A 263 -18.03 5.98 7.59
C CYS A 263 -18.09 4.75 6.68
N ILE A 264 -18.30 4.93 5.37
CA ILE A 264 -18.37 3.81 4.40
C ILE A 264 -17.07 2.99 4.40
N VAL A 265 -15.90 3.65 4.45
CA VAL A 265 -14.60 2.96 4.53
C VAL A 265 -14.39 2.28 5.90
N ALA A 266 -14.92 2.86 6.97
CA ALA A 266 -14.69 2.39 8.34
C ALA A 266 -15.58 1.19 8.73
N MET A 267 -16.88 1.22 8.41
CA MET A 267 -17.86 0.20 8.82
C MET A 267 -17.44 -1.26 8.50
N PRO A 268 -16.88 -1.59 7.32
CA PRO A 268 -16.57 -2.97 6.96
C PRO A 268 -15.17 -3.43 7.43
N GLN A 269 -14.48 -2.74 8.34
CA GLN A 269 -13.10 -3.12 8.71
C GLN A 269 -13.00 -4.27 9.73
N THR A 270 -14.13 -4.80 10.19
CA THR A 270 -14.20 -5.94 11.13
C THR A 270 -13.68 -7.24 10.50
N SER A 271 -13.26 -8.19 11.32
CA SER A 271 -12.96 -9.57 10.92
C SER A 271 -14.16 -10.53 11.07
N ASP A 272 -15.27 -10.07 11.67
CA ASP A 272 -16.50 -10.84 11.83
C ASP A 272 -17.32 -10.85 10.53
N THR A 273 -17.42 -12.03 9.91
CA THR A 273 -18.09 -12.19 8.61
C THR A 273 -19.60 -12.02 8.67
N GLU A 274 -20.24 -12.29 9.81
CA GLU A 274 -21.68 -12.08 9.98
C GLU A 274 -21.98 -10.58 10.10
N LEU A 275 -21.14 -9.83 10.82
CA LEU A 275 -21.24 -8.38 10.86
C LEU A 275 -20.93 -7.75 9.49
N LEU A 276 -19.93 -8.26 8.75
CA LEU A 276 -19.67 -7.80 7.37
C LEU A 276 -20.89 -7.98 6.46
N LYS A 277 -21.58 -9.11 6.61
CA LYS A 277 -22.84 -9.36 5.89
C LYS A 277 -23.89 -8.32 6.23
N GLU A 278 -24.11 -8.03 7.52
CA GLU A 278 -25.05 -6.98 7.98
C GLU A 278 -24.68 -5.60 7.39
N VAL A 279 -23.39 -5.25 7.39
CA VAL A 279 -22.87 -3.99 6.83
C VAL A 279 -23.12 -3.92 5.31
N PHE A 280 -22.81 -4.97 4.56
CA PHE A 280 -22.99 -4.98 3.09
C PHE A 280 -24.46 -4.97 2.69
N GLU A 281 -25.32 -5.69 3.41
CA GLU A 281 -26.77 -5.66 3.20
C GLU A 281 -27.35 -4.27 3.47
N TYR A 282 -26.90 -3.59 4.53
CA TYR A 282 -27.25 -2.19 4.81
C TYR A 282 -26.82 -1.23 3.68
N CYS A 283 -25.60 -1.40 3.17
CA CYS A 283 -25.02 -0.47 2.20
C CYS A 283 -25.56 -0.66 0.77
N ILE A 284 -25.54 -1.88 0.23
CA ILE A 284 -25.76 -2.13 -1.20
C ILE A 284 -27.20 -2.53 -1.53
N GLN A 285 -27.92 -3.15 -0.58
CA GLN A 285 -29.17 -3.93 -0.70
C GLN A 285 -28.92 -5.44 -0.58
N ASN A 286 -29.85 -6.15 0.06
CA ASN A 286 -29.77 -7.60 0.24
C ASN A 286 -29.91 -8.34 -1.11
N VAL A 287 -28.96 -9.24 -1.40
CA VAL A 287 -28.90 -10.05 -2.62
C VAL A 287 -30.13 -10.98 -2.77
N MET A 288 -30.75 -11.39 -1.66
CA MET A 288 -31.99 -12.17 -1.63
C MET A 288 -33.25 -11.35 -1.98
N LEU A 289 -33.14 -10.01 -2.00
CA LEU A 289 -34.25 -9.08 -2.16
C LEU A 289 -34.26 -8.38 -3.53
N LEU A 290 -33.67 -8.97 -4.57
CA LEU A 290 -33.77 -8.46 -5.96
C LEU A 290 -35.23 -8.23 -6.41
N ASN A 291 -36.19 -8.88 -5.76
CA ASN A 291 -37.63 -8.76 -6.02
C ASN A 291 -38.36 -7.77 -5.09
N HIS A 292 -37.66 -7.05 -4.21
CA HIS A 292 -38.20 -6.06 -3.27
C HIS A 292 -37.54 -4.68 -3.49
N PRO A 293 -37.93 -3.95 -4.55
CA PRO A 293 -37.37 -2.64 -4.91
C PRO A 293 -37.58 -1.55 -3.84
N GLU A 294 -38.48 -1.77 -2.89
CA GLU A 294 -38.82 -0.85 -1.79
C GLU A 294 -37.76 -0.72 -0.69
N LEU A 295 -36.73 -1.57 -0.65
CA LEU A 295 -35.64 -1.52 0.35
C LEU A 295 -34.27 -1.26 -0.30
N PRO A 296 -34.03 -0.06 -0.87
CA PRO A 296 -32.75 0.25 -1.50
C PRO A 296 -31.62 0.29 -0.45
N GLY A 297 -30.43 -0.15 -0.86
CA GLY A 297 -29.21 0.04 -0.09
C GLY A 297 -28.97 1.52 0.21
N LYS A 298 -28.36 1.80 1.36
CA LYS A 298 -28.25 3.17 1.88
C LYS A 298 -27.19 4.02 1.19
N ILE A 299 -26.20 3.40 0.56
CA ILE A 299 -25.10 4.15 -0.08
C ILE A 299 -25.29 4.30 -1.59
N ARG A 300 -24.77 5.41 -2.15
CA ARG A 300 -24.80 5.69 -3.59
C ARG A 300 -23.93 4.69 -4.33
N SER A 301 -24.32 4.32 -5.56
CA SER A 301 -23.57 3.32 -6.33
C SER A 301 -22.09 3.67 -6.51
N GLN A 302 -21.76 4.94 -6.73
CA GLN A 302 -20.36 5.38 -6.87
C GLN A 302 -19.50 5.16 -5.62
N ASP A 303 -20.11 5.07 -4.44
CA ASP A 303 -19.39 4.93 -3.16
C ASP A 303 -19.21 3.46 -2.74
N ILE A 304 -19.79 2.50 -3.47
CA ILE A 304 -19.65 1.07 -3.20
C ILE A 304 -18.19 0.61 -3.25
N ILE A 305 -17.37 1.23 -4.09
CA ILE A 305 -15.93 0.94 -4.17
C ILE A 305 -15.23 1.10 -2.82
N TYR A 306 -15.66 2.07 -2.01
CA TYR A 306 -15.07 2.35 -0.69
C TYR A 306 -15.44 1.28 0.33
N LEU A 307 -16.60 0.65 0.16
CA LEU A 307 -17.05 -0.45 1.01
C LEU A 307 -16.16 -1.70 0.79
N PHE A 308 -15.90 -2.06 -0.47
CA PHE A 308 -14.97 -3.13 -0.81
C PHE A 308 -13.55 -2.83 -0.31
N TYR A 309 -13.09 -1.60 -0.49
CA TYR A 309 -11.78 -1.17 0.02
C TYR A 309 -11.65 -1.33 1.53
N GLY A 310 -12.67 -0.90 2.30
CA GLY A 310 -12.68 -1.05 3.75
C GLY A 310 -12.75 -2.52 4.20
N ALA A 311 -13.47 -3.39 3.48
CA ALA A 311 -13.54 -4.82 3.79
C ALA A 311 -12.19 -5.53 3.63
N CYS A 312 -11.40 -5.15 2.62
CA CYS A 312 -10.17 -5.87 2.27
C CYS A 312 -8.96 -5.56 3.17
N VAL A 313 -9.14 -4.83 4.29
CA VAL A 313 -8.04 -4.48 5.22
C VAL A 313 -7.51 -5.65 6.05
N ASN A 314 -8.26 -6.76 6.12
CA ASN A 314 -7.86 -7.98 6.82
C ASN A 314 -8.24 -9.23 6.00
N LYS A 315 -7.61 -10.38 6.28
CA LYS A 315 -7.80 -11.63 5.52
C LYS A 315 -9.25 -12.14 5.52
N SER A 316 -9.96 -12.05 6.65
CA SER A 316 -11.36 -12.47 6.73
C SER A 316 -12.25 -11.63 5.82
N GLY A 317 -12.03 -10.31 5.83
CA GLY A 317 -12.74 -9.37 4.98
C GLY A 317 -12.39 -9.49 3.50
N GLN A 318 -11.14 -9.82 3.14
CA GLN A 318 -10.75 -10.17 1.76
C GLN A 318 -11.53 -11.39 1.25
N ASN A 319 -11.55 -12.49 2.03
CA ASN A 319 -12.30 -13.69 1.70
C ASN A 319 -13.81 -13.40 1.56
N PHE A 320 -14.37 -12.60 2.47
CA PHE A 320 -15.76 -12.17 2.42
C PHE A 320 -16.04 -11.34 1.16
N ALA A 321 -15.21 -10.35 0.85
CA ALA A 321 -15.40 -9.45 -0.29
C ALA A 321 -15.37 -10.21 -1.62
N TRP A 322 -14.44 -11.16 -1.79
CA TRP A 322 -14.40 -12.02 -2.97
C TRP A 322 -15.67 -12.86 -3.10
N LYS A 323 -16.08 -13.51 -2.01
CA LYS A 323 -17.31 -14.32 -1.98
C LYS A 323 -18.53 -13.47 -2.30
N TYR A 324 -18.69 -12.33 -1.65
CA TYR A 324 -19.80 -11.41 -1.89
C TYR A 324 -19.82 -10.92 -3.34
N PHE A 325 -18.66 -10.58 -3.91
CA PHE A 325 -18.56 -10.15 -5.31
C PHE A 325 -19.07 -11.25 -6.26
N LYS A 326 -18.59 -12.49 -6.10
CA LYS A 326 -19.07 -13.64 -6.89
C LYS A 326 -20.57 -13.85 -6.74
N ASP A 327 -21.06 -13.91 -5.51
CA ASP A 327 -22.46 -14.19 -5.20
C ASP A 327 -23.40 -13.06 -5.67
N SER A 328 -22.90 -11.82 -5.74
CA SER A 328 -23.66 -10.60 -6.07
C SER A 328 -23.38 -10.06 -7.48
N THR A 329 -22.67 -10.81 -8.33
CA THR A 329 -22.18 -10.30 -9.63
C THR A 329 -23.30 -9.73 -10.50
N LYS A 330 -24.46 -10.40 -10.58
CA LYS A 330 -25.62 -9.92 -11.35
C LYS A 330 -26.15 -8.58 -10.83
N LEU A 331 -26.28 -8.43 -9.51
CA LEU A 331 -26.69 -7.18 -8.87
C LEU A 331 -25.70 -6.06 -9.19
N LEU A 332 -24.41 -6.34 -9.05
CA LEU A 332 -23.35 -5.34 -9.30
C LEU A 332 -23.31 -4.92 -10.78
N LEU A 333 -23.45 -5.86 -11.72
CA LEU A 333 -23.55 -5.57 -13.15
C LEU A 333 -24.75 -4.65 -13.44
N GLN A 334 -25.93 -4.98 -12.91
CA GLN A 334 -27.13 -4.15 -13.09
C GLN A 334 -26.94 -2.75 -12.50
N LYS A 335 -26.41 -2.68 -11.28
CA LYS A 335 -26.25 -1.42 -10.53
C LYS A 335 -25.20 -0.49 -11.14
N PHE A 336 -24.18 -1.04 -11.79
CA PHE A 336 -23.10 -0.28 -12.41
C PHE A 336 -23.25 -0.09 -13.93
N GLY A 337 -24.24 -0.71 -14.56
CA GLY A 337 -24.49 -0.62 -15.99
C GLY A 337 -23.61 -1.53 -16.85
N GLY A 338 -23.06 -2.61 -16.28
CA GLY A 338 -22.32 -3.66 -17.00
C GLY A 338 -20.81 -3.73 -16.66
N ALA A 339 -20.15 -4.73 -17.27
CA ALA A 339 -18.76 -5.08 -16.97
C ALA A 339 -17.71 -4.05 -17.49
N ASN A 340 -18.10 -3.19 -18.44
CA ASN A 340 -17.27 -2.07 -18.91
C ASN A 340 -17.21 -0.91 -17.90
N SER A 341 -18.06 -0.92 -16.88
CA SER A 341 -18.06 0.10 -15.82
C SER A 341 -16.77 0.06 -15.02
N SER A 342 -16.14 1.22 -14.83
CA SER A 342 -14.96 1.36 -13.97
C SER A 342 -15.25 0.97 -12.53
N LEU A 343 -16.47 1.20 -12.04
CA LEU A 343 -16.90 0.84 -10.68
C LEU A 343 -16.96 -0.68 -10.51
N PHE A 344 -17.54 -1.41 -11.49
CA PHE A 344 -17.58 -2.87 -11.47
C PHE A 344 -16.18 -3.47 -11.48
N GLN A 345 -15.31 -3.01 -12.39
CA GLN A 345 -13.94 -3.49 -12.50
C GLN A 345 -13.09 -3.16 -11.26
N HIS A 346 -13.36 -2.02 -10.60
CA HIS A 346 -12.68 -1.68 -9.34
C HIS A 346 -13.11 -2.60 -8.19
N CYS A 347 -14.41 -2.89 -8.06
CA CYS A 347 -14.90 -3.85 -7.05
C CYS A 347 -14.35 -5.26 -7.33
N PHE A 348 -14.36 -5.69 -8.59
CA PHE A 348 -13.78 -6.98 -9.00
C PHE A 348 -12.31 -7.07 -8.56
N ARG A 349 -11.51 -6.07 -8.94
CA ARG A 349 -10.08 -6.03 -8.62
C ARG A 349 -9.85 -6.02 -7.10
N THR A 350 -10.47 -5.09 -6.39
CA THR A 350 -10.30 -4.92 -4.94
C THR A 350 -10.70 -6.17 -4.17
N SER A 351 -11.69 -6.92 -4.64
CA SER A 351 -12.13 -8.14 -3.98
C SER A 351 -11.13 -9.31 -4.09
N ALA A 352 -10.20 -9.28 -5.04
CA ALA A 352 -9.35 -10.44 -5.37
C ALA A 352 -7.82 -10.17 -5.33
N ASP A 353 -7.37 -8.94 -5.58
CA ASP A 353 -5.94 -8.66 -5.82
C ASP A 353 -5.03 -8.74 -4.59
N CYS A 354 -5.61 -8.70 -3.37
CA CYS A 354 -4.87 -8.83 -2.11
C CYS A 354 -4.56 -10.28 -1.71
N HIS A 355 -5.12 -11.27 -2.41
CA HIS A 355 -4.88 -12.68 -2.12
C HIS A 355 -3.46 -13.12 -2.53
N CYS A 356 -3.00 -14.23 -1.95
CA CYS A 356 -1.62 -14.71 -2.07
C CYS A 356 -1.50 -16.19 -2.51
N SER A 357 -2.49 -16.75 -3.21
CA SER A 357 -2.50 -18.18 -3.56
C SER A 357 -2.81 -18.44 -5.04
N SER A 358 -2.15 -19.44 -5.61
CA SER A 358 -2.45 -19.96 -6.95
C SER A 358 -3.87 -20.52 -7.08
N VAL A 359 -4.47 -20.96 -5.98
CA VAL A 359 -5.89 -21.35 -5.93
C VAL A 359 -6.77 -20.15 -6.27
N MET A 360 -6.48 -18.97 -5.73
CA MET A 360 -7.23 -17.76 -6.06
C MET A 360 -7.11 -17.37 -7.53
N ILE A 361 -5.91 -17.52 -8.13
CA ILE A 361 -5.73 -17.30 -9.57
C ILE A 361 -6.71 -18.17 -10.36
N LYS A 362 -6.80 -19.45 -10.02
CA LYS A 362 -7.71 -20.39 -10.67
C LYS A 362 -9.18 -20.01 -10.45
N GLU A 363 -9.56 -19.60 -9.25
CA GLU A 363 -10.92 -19.13 -8.96
C GLU A 363 -11.30 -17.89 -9.79
N VAL A 364 -10.36 -16.95 -9.96
CA VAL A 364 -10.59 -15.74 -10.78
C VAL A 364 -10.78 -16.12 -12.24
N GLU A 365 -9.95 -17.01 -12.78
CA GLU A 365 -10.09 -17.51 -14.15
C GLU A 365 -11.44 -18.23 -14.34
N ASP A 366 -11.78 -19.13 -13.43
CA ASP A 366 -13.02 -19.91 -13.49
C ASP A 366 -14.25 -19.01 -13.33
N PHE A 367 -14.19 -17.98 -12.48
CA PHE A 367 -15.24 -16.98 -12.37
C PHE A 367 -15.49 -16.27 -13.71
N VAL A 368 -14.43 -15.76 -14.34
CA VAL A 368 -14.56 -15.05 -15.63
C VAL A 368 -15.07 -15.96 -16.73
N CYS A 369 -14.66 -17.23 -16.75
CA CYS A 369 -15.13 -18.21 -17.74
C CYS A 369 -16.57 -18.68 -17.51
N SER A 370 -17.00 -18.82 -16.26
CA SER A 370 -18.24 -19.53 -15.92
C SER A 370 -19.41 -18.59 -15.60
N TYR A 371 -19.14 -17.37 -15.14
CA TYR A 371 -20.18 -16.44 -14.65
C TYR A 371 -20.43 -15.23 -15.54
N LEU A 372 -19.55 -14.98 -16.52
CA LEU A 372 -19.66 -13.85 -17.44
C LEU A 372 -19.88 -14.33 -18.88
N GLY A 373 -20.61 -13.55 -19.67
CA GLY A 373 -20.69 -13.79 -21.10
C GLY A 373 -19.34 -13.56 -21.80
N ALA A 374 -19.16 -14.13 -22.99
CA ALA A 374 -17.90 -14.01 -23.75
C ALA A 374 -17.48 -12.55 -24.00
N ASP A 375 -18.44 -11.65 -24.22
CA ASP A 375 -18.19 -10.22 -24.45
C ASP A 375 -17.75 -9.50 -23.18
N GLU A 376 -18.36 -9.83 -22.04
CA GLU A 376 -18.01 -9.29 -20.72
C GLU A 376 -16.61 -9.77 -20.31
N ALA A 377 -16.32 -11.05 -20.49
CA ALA A 377 -15.00 -11.63 -20.24
C ALA A 377 -13.91 -10.94 -21.06
N ARG A 378 -14.15 -10.70 -22.36
CA ARG A 378 -13.24 -9.92 -23.22
C ARG A 378 -13.06 -8.48 -22.72
N THR A 379 -14.13 -7.85 -22.27
CA THR A 379 -14.14 -6.46 -21.77
C THR A 379 -13.26 -6.30 -20.53
N ILE A 380 -13.31 -7.24 -19.59
CA ILE A 380 -12.56 -7.16 -18.33
C ILE A 380 -11.21 -7.86 -18.37
N ASN A 381 -10.82 -8.47 -19.50
CA ASN A 381 -9.61 -9.29 -19.60
C ASN A 381 -8.35 -8.58 -19.06
N ARG A 382 -8.17 -7.28 -19.35
CA ARG A 382 -7.04 -6.51 -18.79
C ARG A 382 -7.06 -6.50 -17.25
N THR A 383 -8.22 -6.28 -16.65
CA THR A 383 -8.41 -6.26 -15.20
C THR A 383 -8.19 -7.65 -14.61
N THR A 384 -8.66 -8.70 -15.27
CA THR A 384 -8.38 -10.11 -14.90
C THR A 384 -6.87 -10.38 -14.87
N GLN A 385 -6.13 -10.01 -15.93
CA GLN A 385 -4.68 -10.19 -15.98
C GLN A 385 -3.96 -9.40 -14.88
N GLN A 386 -4.42 -8.19 -14.55
CA GLN A 386 -3.87 -7.40 -13.46
C GLN A 386 -4.10 -8.03 -12.08
N ILE A 387 -5.27 -8.65 -11.85
CA ILE A 387 -5.56 -9.39 -10.63
C ILE A 387 -4.65 -10.61 -10.51
N ILE A 388 -4.56 -11.42 -11.57
CA ILE A 388 -3.71 -12.62 -11.61
C ILE A 388 -2.25 -12.25 -11.31
N GLU A 389 -1.73 -11.21 -11.96
CA GLU A 389 -0.36 -10.73 -11.72
C GLU A 389 -0.18 -10.26 -10.28
N SER A 390 -1.14 -9.52 -9.72
CA SER A 390 -1.06 -9.05 -8.33
C SER A 390 -1.02 -10.21 -7.33
N VAL A 391 -1.88 -11.22 -7.51
CA VAL A 391 -1.90 -12.42 -6.68
C VAL A 391 -0.60 -13.22 -6.82
N HIS A 392 -0.06 -13.34 -8.03
CA HIS A 392 1.23 -13.97 -8.28
C HIS A 392 2.39 -13.24 -7.58
N LEU A 393 2.43 -11.91 -7.68
CA LEU A 393 3.44 -11.08 -7.02
C LEU A 393 3.36 -11.22 -5.49
N ASN A 394 2.16 -11.24 -4.93
CA ASN A 394 1.95 -11.46 -3.50
C ASN A 394 2.46 -12.85 -3.06
N GLU A 395 2.16 -13.89 -3.84
CA GLU A 395 2.65 -15.25 -3.57
C GLU A 395 4.19 -15.32 -3.61
N GLN A 396 4.82 -14.67 -4.60
CA GLN A 396 6.28 -14.60 -4.71
C GLN A 396 6.90 -13.80 -3.57
N LEU A 397 6.32 -12.65 -3.22
CA LEU A 397 6.75 -11.82 -2.10
C LEU A 397 6.71 -12.63 -0.80
N LEU A 398 5.63 -13.39 -0.59
CA LEU A 398 5.50 -14.25 0.57
C LEU A 398 6.60 -15.33 0.60
N LYS A 399 6.71 -16.13 -0.47
CA LYS A 399 7.67 -17.24 -0.57
C LYS A 399 9.11 -16.79 -0.34
N ARG A 400 9.49 -15.62 -0.84
CA ARG A 400 10.87 -15.10 -0.74
C ARG A 400 11.20 -14.54 0.64
N ASN A 401 10.22 -13.95 1.33
CA ASN A 401 10.51 -13.13 2.51
C ASN A 401 10.03 -13.73 3.82
N ALA A 402 9.03 -14.61 3.83
CA ALA A 402 8.41 -15.07 5.09
C ALA A 402 9.41 -15.67 6.09
N VAL A 403 10.26 -16.59 5.62
CA VAL A 403 11.28 -17.25 6.46
C VAL A 403 12.33 -16.24 6.91
N VAL A 404 12.82 -15.39 5.99
CA VAL A 404 13.86 -14.40 6.29
C VAL A 404 13.35 -13.36 7.30
N ILE A 405 12.08 -12.95 7.18
CA ILE A 405 11.43 -12.04 8.14
C ILE A 405 11.34 -12.71 9.50
N SER A 406 10.90 -13.98 9.56
CA SER A 406 10.84 -14.75 10.80
C SER A 406 12.20 -14.82 11.50
N GLU A 407 13.26 -15.17 10.76
CA GLU A 407 14.64 -15.18 11.29
C GLU A 407 15.09 -13.81 11.79
N TYR A 408 14.77 -12.75 11.04
CA TYR A 408 15.14 -11.38 11.41
C TYR A 408 14.46 -10.95 12.70
N LEU A 409 13.16 -11.24 12.85
CA LEU A 409 12.37 -10.91 14.03
C LEU A 409 12.83 -11.71 15.25
N ALA A 410 13.22 -12.96 15.08
CA ALA A 410 13.74 -13.80 16.17
C ALA A 410 15.15 -13.39 16.63
N ALA A 411 16.00 -12.93 15.71
CA ALA A 411 17.38 -12.53 16.01
C ALA A 411 17.49 -11.11 16.57
N ALA A 412 16.52 -10.27 16.25
CA ALA A 412 16.45 -8.95 16.84
C ALA A 412 15.80 -9.10 18.22
N ASP A 413 16.62 -9.14 19.27
CA ASP A 413 16.14 -9.07 20.65
C ASP A 413 15.19 -7.87 20.80
N PHE A 414 13.89 -8.15 20.89
CA PHE A 414 12.84 -7.15 21.00
C PHE A 414 12.19 -7.15 22.37
#